data_AF-A0A819UER1-F1
#
_entry.id   AF-A0A819UER1-F1
#
_cell.length_a   1.000
_cell.length_b   1.000
_cell.length_c   1.000
_cell.angle_alpha   90.00
_cell.angle_beta   90.00
_cell.angle_gamma   90.00
#
_symmetry.space_group_name_H-M   'P 1'
#
loop_
_entity.id
_entity.type
_entity.pdbx_description
1 polymer ?
#
loop_
_entity_poly.entity_id
_entity_poly.type
_entity_poly.pdbx_seq_one_letter_code
_entity_poly.pdbx_strand_id
1 'polypeptide(L)'
;MGSLDAMNACQELSAASRYYSETDHVKVAQGVAGSVVDKGSVHRFIGGYLYTGIQKSLQDIGCQSVKQLHDECNQGVIKVEKRTASAQLEGGVHNLHSYEKKLF
;
A
#
# COMPACT_ATOMS: atom_id res chain seq x y z
N MET A 1 -6.55 -12.15 7.87
CA MET A 1 -5.91 -13.03 6.89
C MET A 1 -6.94 -14.06 6.44
N GLY A 2 -7.57 -13.88 5.28
CA GLY A 2 -8.75 -14.64 4.84
C GLY A 2 -8.50 -15.71 3.78
N SER A 3 -7.26 -16.15 3.56
CA SER A 3 -6.93 -17.28 2.69
C SER A 3 -7.07 -18.61 3.44
N LEU A 4 -7.43 -19.69 2.75
CA LEU A 4 -7.55 -21.03 3.37
C LEU A 4 -6.25 -21.48 4.05
N ASP A 5 -5.09 -21.21 3.43
CA ASP A 5 -3.79 -21.57 4.00
C ASP A 5 -3.54 -20.87 5.34
N ALA A 6 -3.80 -19.56 5.41
CA ALA A 6 -3.71 -18.81 6.67
C ALA A 6 -4.74 -19.26 7.72
N MET A 7 -5.96 -19.60 7.30
CA MET A 7 -7.01 -20.11 8.19
C MET A 7 -6.69 -21.51 8.75
N ASN A 8 -5.97 -22.34 7.99
CA ASN A 8 -5.54 -23.66 8.43
C ASN A 8 -4.26 -23.60 9.27
N ALA A 9 -3.36 -22.65 8.99
CA ALA A 9 -2.13 -22.45 9.76
C ALA A 9 -2.36 -21.77 11.13
N CYS A 10 -3.39 -20.94 11.27
CA CYS A 10 -3.72 -20.22 12.51
C CYS A 10 -4.87 -20.88 13.30
N GLN A 11 -4.87 -22.21 13.43
CA GLN A 11 -5.92 -22.94 14.13
C GLN A 11 -6.03 -22.57 15.63
N GLU A 12 -4.94 -22.08 16.24
CA GLU A 12 -4.83 -21.74 17.67
C GLU A 12 -4.82 -20.23 17.98
N LEU A 13 -4.78 -19.36 16.96
CA LEU A 13 -4.68 -17.90 17.15
C LEU A 13 -5.96 -17.20 16.66
N SER A 14 -6.38 -16.16 17.40
CA SER A 14 -7.54 -15.26 17.18
C SER A 14 -7.81 -14.75 15.75
N ALA A 15 -6.93 -15.02 14.80
CA ALA A 15 -7.13 -14.80 13.37
C ALA A 15 -8.32 -15.59 12.81
N ALA A 16 -8.61 -16.80 13.31
CA ALA A 16 -9.84 -17.51 12.90
C ALA A 16 -11.09 -16.77 13.42
N SER A 17 -11.11 -16.38 14.70
CA SER A 17 -12.26 -15.72 15.35
C SER A 17 -12.60 -14.33 14.76
N ARG A 18 -11.61 -13.54 14.30
CA ARG A 18 -11.86 -12.20 13.72
C ARG A 18 -12.51 -12.20 12.33
N TYR A 19 -12.40 -13.30 11.58
CA TYR A 19 -12.97 -13.44 10.24
C TYR A 19 -14.10 -14.47 10.19
N TYR A 20 -14.59 -14.93 11.35
CA TYR A 20 -15.55 -16.02 11.46
C TYR A 20 -16.69 -15.65 12.42
N SER A 21 -17.91 -15.89 11.98
CA SER A 21 -19.08 -16.07 12.87
C SER A 21 -18.99 -17.51 13.36
N GLU A 22 -18.91 -17.75 14.67
CA GLU A 22 -18.65 -19.06 15.33
C GLU A 22 -19.58 -20.24 14.91
N THR A 23 -20.51 -20.02 13.99
CA THR A 23 -21.64 -20.89 13.69
C THR A 23 -21.55 -21.70 12.38
N ASP A 24 -20.62 -21.43 11.45
CA ASP A 24 -20.74 -21.97 10.08
C ASP A 24 -19.67 -23.00 9.67
N HIS A 25 -20.03 -24.28 9.51
CA HIS A 25 -19.07 -25.39 9.33
C HIS A 25 -18.19 -25.34 8.07
N VAL A 26 -18.53 -24.53 7.05
CA VAL A 26 -17.82 -24.47 5.77
C VAL A 26 -16.90 -23.25 5.70
N LYS A 27 -15.59 -23.46 5.46
CA LYS A 27 -14.62 -22.37 5.28
C LYS A 27 -14.74 -21.76 3.87
N VAL A 28 -15.10 -20.48 3.79
CA VAL A 28 -15.14 -19.72 2.54
C VAL A 28 -13.93 -18.76 2.48
N ALA A 29 -13.10 -18.89 1.46
CA ALA A 29 -11.94 -18.01 1.26
C ALA A 29 -12.37 -16.58 0.89
N GLN A 30 -11.81 -15.58 1.57
CA GLN A 30 -11.95 -14.14 1.26
C GLN A 30 -10.62 -13.51 0.81
N GLY A 31 -9.56 -14.30 0.75
CA GLY A 31 -8.24 -13.89 0.31
C GLY A 31 -7.51 -15.02 -0.39
N VAL A 32 -6.41 -14.67 -1.03
CA VAL A 32 -5.55 -15.60 -1.77
C VAL A 32 -4.20 -15.72 -1.08
N ALA A 33 -3.57 -16.88 -1.21
CA ALA A 33 -2.15 -17.06 -0.91
C ALA A 33 -1.34 -16.88 -2.19
N GLY A 34 -0.18 -16.23 -2.09
CA GLY A 34 0.70 -15.96 -3.22
C GLY A 34 2.10 -15.57 -2.77
N SER A 35 3.05 -15.59 -3.70
CA SER A 35 4.44 -15.20 -3.47
C SER A 35 4.73 -13.81 -4.04
N VAL A 36 5.65 -13.11 -3.39
CA VAL A 36 6.18 -11.80 -3.81
C VAL A 36 7.70 -11.87 -3.84
N VAL A 37 8.30 -11.18 -4.81
CA VAL A 37 9.75 -11.11 -4.96
C VAL A 37 10.37 -10.40 -3.75
N ASP A 38 11.56 -10.85 -3.34
CA ASP A 38 12.34 -10.20 -2.29
C ASP A 38 12.65 -8.72 -2.64
N LYS A 39 12.55 -7.87 -1.62
CA LYS A 39 12.80 -6.42 -1.71
C LYS A 39 14.05 -6.02 -0.92
N GLY A 40 14.74 -6.97 -0.30
CA GLY A 40 15.90 -6.74 0.54
C GLY A 40 15.55 -6.21 1.93
N SER A 41 16.56 -5.67 2.63
CA SER A 41 16.43 -5.26 4.04
C SER A 41 15.47 -4.09 4.24
N VAL A 42 14.64 -4.20 5.27
CA VAL A 42 13.70 -3.16 5.73
C VAL A 42 14.43 -1.88 6.11
N HIS A 43 15.65 -1.96 6.66
CA HIS A 43 16.43 -0.77 7.02
C HIS A 43 16.75 0.11 5.80
N ARG A 44 17.05 -0.51 4.65
CA ARG A 44 17.30 0.21 3.40
C ARG A 44 16.00 0.76 2.81
N PHE A 45 14.95 -0.06 2.83
CA PHE A 45 13.67 0.30 2.21
C PHE A 45 12.93 1.40 2.98
N ILE A 46 12.71 1.21 4.29
CA ILE A 46 11.97 2.17 5.11
C ILE A 46 12.87 3.33 5.54
N GLY A 47 14.05 3.02 6.09
CA GLY A 47 14.93 4.01 6.69
C GLY A 47 15.57 4.97 5.69
N GLY A 48 15.76 4.52 4.44
CA GLY A 48 16.25 5.37 3.35
C GLY A 48 15.15 5.77 2.39
N TYR A 49 14.72 4.83 1.54
CA TYR A 49 13.91 5.14 0.36
C TYR A 49 12.55 5.76 0.69
N LEU A 50 11.74 5.12 1.54
CA LEU A 50 10.39 5.62 1.85
C LEU A 50 10.43 6.93 2.64
N TYR A 51 11.32 7.04 3.64
CA TYR A 51 11.40 8.24 4.45
C TYR A 51 11.78 9.48 3.62
N THR A 52 12.84 9.39 2.82
CA THR A 52 13.26 10.48 1.93
C THR A 52 12.22 10.77 0.86
N GLY A 53 11.57 9.74 0.30
CA GLY A 53 10.49 9.91 -0.69
C GLY A 53 9.30 10.69 -0.12
N ILE A 54 8.86 10.35 1.09
CA ILE A 54 7.77 11.06 1.76
C ILE A 54 8.17 12.50 2.08
N GLN A 55 9.37 12.74 2.62
CA GLN A 55 9.85 14.10 2.88
C GLN A 55 9.86 14.97 1.62
N LYS A 56 10.33 14.43 0.49
CA LYS A 56 10.32 15.15 -0.79
C LYS A 56 8.91 15.42 -1.28
N SER A 57 7.99 14.46 -1.15
CA SER A 57 6.58 14.68 -1.51
C SER A 57 5.92 15.76 -0.65
N LEU A 58 6.23 15.83 0.64
CA LEU A 58 5.74 16.88 1.53
C LEU A 58 6.28 18.25 1.10
N GLN A 59 7.55 18.33 0.70
CA GLN A 59 8.15 19.54 0.16
C GLN A 59 7.47 19.99 -1.15
N ASP A 60 7.21 19.06 -2.08
CA ASP A 60 6.54 19.36 -3.35
C ASP A 60 5.09 19.85 -3.14
N ILE A 61 4.41 19.33 -2.12
CA ILE A 61 3.07 19.79 -1.71
C ILE A 61 3.14 21.15 -0.98
N GLY A 62 4.25 21.44 -0.30
CA GLY A 62 4.46 22.66 0.48
C GLY A 62 4.19 22.53 1.99
N CYS A 63 4.05 21.31 2.51
CA CYS A 63 3.83 21.06 3.94
C CYS A 63 5.11 20.64 4.66
N GLN A 64 5.31 21.08 5.91
CA GLN A 64 6.50 20.76 6.70
C GLN A 64 6.32 19.52 7.60
N SER A 65 5.09 19.07 7.78
CA SER A 65 4.78 17.90 8.60
C SER A 65 3.49 17.21 8.15
N VAL A 66 3.33 15.94 8.54
CA VAL A 66 2.09 15.18 8.32
C VAL A 66 0.90 15.82 9.01
N LYS A 67 1.11 16.43 10.18
CA LYS A 67 0.04 17.15 10.89
C LYS A 67 -0.45 18.35 10.08
N GLN A 68 0.49 19.17 9.58
CA GLN A 68 0.17 20.31 8.72
C GLN A 68 -0.55 19.86 7.44
N LEU A 69 -0.11 18.76 6.81
CA LEU A 69 -0.76 18.18 5.64
C LEU A 69 -2.25 17.87 5.91
N HIS A 70 -2.56 17.24 7.05
CA HIS A 70 -3.95 16.94 7.42
C HIS A 70 -4.77 18.20 7.70
N ASP A 71 -4.20 19.16 8.43
CA ASP A 71 -4.86 20.42 8.77
C ASP A 71 -5.19 21.22 7.50
N GLU A 72 -4.24 21.37 6.58
CA GLU A 72 -4.41 22.10 5.31
C GLU A 72 -5.37 21.39 4.34
N CYS A 73 -5.39 20.06 4.35
CA CYS A 73 -6.36 19.26 3.59
C CYS A 73 -7.78 19.50 4.10
N ASN A 74 -7.99 19.44 5.42
CA ASN A 74 -9.30 19.66 6.05
C ASN A 74 -9.79 21.10 5.88
N GLN A 75 -8.87 22.07 5.86
CA GLN A 75 -9.19 23.48 5.58
C GLN A 75 -9.43 23.75 4.08
N GLY A 76 -9.12 22.77 3.21
CA GLY A 76 -9.26 22.91 1.77
C GLY A 76 -8.21 23.80 1.11
N VAL A 77 -7.08 24.06 1.77
CA VAL A 77 -5.92 24.77 1.21
C VAL A 77 -5.27 23.90 0.13
N ILE A 78 -5.05 22.61 0.45
CA ILE A 78 -4.57 21.62 -0.52
C ILE A 78 -5.70 21.27 -1.48
N LYS A 79 -5.41 21.30 -2.78
CA LYS A 79 -6.33 20.90 -3.84
C LYS A 79 -5.90 19.56 -4.42
N VAL A 80 -6.89 18.73 -4.73
CA VAL A 80 -6.68 17.43 -5.36
C VAL A 80 -7.48 17.36 -6.66
N GLU A 81 -6.93 16.67 -7.65
CA GLU A 81 -7.55 16.51 -8.95
C GLU A 81 -7.81 15.03 -9.25
N LYS A 82 -8.98 14.74 -9.80
CA LYS A 82 -9.31 13.38 -10.25
C LYS A 82 -8.67 13.15 -11.60
N ARG A 83 -8.00 12.01 -11.76
CA ARG A 83 -7.35 11.61 -13.01
C ARG A 83 -8.17 10.55 -13.73
N THR A 84 -8.41 10.75 -15.02
CA THR A 84 -9.02 9.74 -15.89
C THR A 84 -8.11 8.53 -16.06
N ALA A 85 -8.65 7.41 -16.56
CA ALA A 85 -7.86 6.20 -16.80
C ALA A 85 -6.68 6.47 -17.76
N SER A 86 -6.90 7.24 -18.83
CA SER A 86 -5.85 7.64 -19.77
C SER A 86 -4.78 8.51 -19.09
N ALA A 87 -5.18 9.48 -18.26
CA ALA A 87 -4.22 10.33 -17.55
C ALA A 87 -3.37 9.54 -16.54
N GLN A 88 -3.88 8.43 -15.98
CA GLN A 88 -3.10 7.55 -15.11
C GLN A 88 -2.08 6.73 -15.90
N LEU A 89 -2.46 6.22 -17.08
CA LEU A 89 -1.54 5.54 -18.00
C LEU A 89 -0.41 6.45 -18.44
N GLU A 90 -0.73 7.69 -18.80
CA GLU A 90 0.25 8.73 -19.15
C GLU A 90 1.14 9.13 -17.97
N GLY A 91 0.63 9.06 -16.74
CA GLY A 91 1.44 9.33 -15.54
C GLY A 91 2.52 8.28 -15.24
N GLY A 92 2.40 7.09 -15.82
CA GLY A 92 3.36 6.01 -15.66
C GLY A 92 4.53 6.08 -16.65
N VAL A 93 5.37 5.05 -16.65
CA VAL A 93 6.35 4.86 -17.74
C VAL A 93 5.62 4.24 -18.92
N HIS A 94 5.61 4.91 -20.08
CA HIS A 94 4.94 4.45 -21.29
C HIS A 94 5.77 4.75 -22.55
N ASN A 95 5.45 4.10 -23.68
CA ASN A 95 6.07 4.29 -25.01
C ASN A 95 7.59 4.05 -25.09
N LEU A 96 8.10 3.00 -24.45
CA LEU A 96 9.50 2.57 -24.53
C LEU A 96 9.59 1.14 -25.08
N HIS A 97 10.67 0.82 -25.83
CA HIS A 97 10.93 -0.54 -26.29
C HIS A 97 11.24 -1.50 -25.12
N SER A 98 12.01 -1.02 -24.14
CA SER A 98 12.31 -1.72 -22.88
C SER A 98 12.62 -0.71 -21.78
N TYR A 99 12.36 -1.06 -20.51
CA TYR A 99 12.72 -0.27 -19.34
C TYR A 99 12.93 -1.17 -18.12
N GLU A 100 13.81 -0.75 -17.21
CA GLU A 100 14.02 -1.42 -15.91
C GLU A 100 13.56 -0.49 -14.79
N LYS A 101 12.65 -0.95 -13.92
CA LYS A 101 12.12 -0.15 -12.82
C LYS A 101 13.00 -0.30 -11.57
N LYS A 102 14.05 0.50 -11.48
CA LYS A 102 14.89 0.60 -10.28
C LYS A 102 14.46 1.79 -9.41
N LEU A 103 14.17 1.52 -8.14
CA LEU A 103 13.61 2.52 -7.22
C LEU A 103 14.69 3.30 -6.43
N PHE A 104 15.81 2.64 -6.09
CA PHE A 104 16.94 3.18 -5.31
C PHE A 104 18.17 2.25 -5.43
#